data_AF-A0A0D9QU65-F1
#
_entry.id   AF-A0A0D9QU65-F1
#
_cell.length_a   1.000
_cell.length_b   1.000
_cell.length_c   1.000
_cell.angle_alpha   90.00
_cell.angle_beta   90.00
_cell.angle_gamma   90.00
#
_symmetry.space_group_name_H-M   'P 1'
#
loop_
_entity.id
_entity.type
_entity.pdbx_description
1 polymer ?
#
loop_
_entity_poly.entity_id
_entity_poly.type
_entity_poly.pdbx_seq_one_letter_code
_entity_poly.pdbx_strand_id
1 'polypeptide(L)'
;MPISHHEGCGCKHADEVLRGGEFLLKYMDVEKVTALNEKVPGSCRKILKIYDERLSPACCESDADHELIINIPFTSPCKIVSLFLIGGEEGSHPKKIKIYSNREDIDFENIHDFKCVQELDLAEDYHGSVEYPLKVTSLFN
;
A
#
# COMPACT_ATOMS: atom_id res chain seq x y z
N MET A 1 -14.47 14.27 -10.62
CA MET A 1 -13.80 15.56 -10.93
C MET A 1 -12.31 15.27 -10.99
N PRO A 2 -11.55 15.71 -12.02
CA PRO A 2 -10.11 15.54 -12.02
C PRO A 2 -9.53 16.43 -10.92
N ILE A 3 -8.63 15.88 -10.11
CA ILE A 3 -8.08 16.56 -8.95
C ILE A 3 -7.10 17.61 -9.47
N SER A 4 -7.42 18.88 -9.21
CA SER A 4 -6.64 20.02 -9.65
C SER A 4 -5.34 20.11 -8.84
N HIS A 5 -4.21 19.87 -9.50
CA HIS A 5 -2.88 20.11 -8.93
C HIS A 5 -2.69 21.63 -8.76
N HIS A 6 -2.74 22.11 -7.51
CA HIS A 6 -2.49 23.52 -7.21
C HIS A 6 -0.98 23.82 -7.18
N GLU A 7 -0.59 25.05 -7.51
CA GLU A 7 0.79 25.51 -7.40
C GLU A 7 1.26 25.35 -5.94
N GLY A 8 2.29 24.51 -5.71
CA GLY A 8 2.76 24.11 -4.37
C GLY A 8 2.32 22.74 -3.85
N CYS A 9 1.61 21.92 -4.65
CA CYS A 9 1.12 20.56 -4.31
C CYS A 9 2.19 19.60 -3.69
N GLY A 10 3.49 19.85 -3.88
CA GLY A 10 4.56 18.94 -3.42
C GLY A 10 4.58 17.59 -4.15
N CYS A 11 3.70 17.44 -5.13
CA CYS A 11 3.46 16.24 -5.93
C CYS A 11 4.61 16.05 -6.93
N LYS A 12 5.45 15.03 -6.70
CA LYS A 12 6.58 14.71 -7.59
C LYS A 12 6.09 14.00 -8.86
N HIS A 13 6.76 14.20 -9.99
CA HIS A 13 6.51 13.38 -11.17
C HIS A 13 6.93 11.94 -10.93
N ALA A 14 6.28 10.99 -11.63
CA ALA A 14 6.60 9.57 -11.55
C ALA A 14 8.10 9.28 -11.71
N ASP A 15 8.76 9.92 -12.68
CA ASP A 15 10.19 9.74 -12.96
C ASP A 15 11.09 10.18 -11.78
N GLU A 16 10.71 11.23 -11.07
CA GLU A 16 11.44 11.74 -9.91
C GLU A 16 11.30 10.81 -8.69
N VAL A 17 10.15 10.13 -8.60
CA VAL A 17 9.84 9.17 -7.54
C VAL A 17 10.57 7.85 -7.78
N LEU A 18 10.56 7.36 -9.01
CA LEU A 18 11.10 6.05 -9.34
C LEU A 18 12.60 5.95 -9.13
N ARG A 19 13.36 7.05 -9.30
CA ARG A 19 14.83 7.09 -9.13
C ARG A 19 15.56 5.90 -9.80
N GLY A 20 15.06 5.44 -10.96
CA GLY A 20 15.60 4.28 -11.69
C GLY A 20 14.96 2.92 -11.36
N GLY A 21 13.94 2.88 -10.52
CA GLY A 21 13.06 1.74 -10.28
C GLY A 21 11.84 1.71 -11.21
N GLU A 22 10.94 0.77 -10.95
CA GLU A 22 9.66 0.63 -11.66
C GLU A 22 8.51 0.41 -10.68
N PHE A 23 7.32 0.92 -11.02
CA PHE A 23 6.11 0.60 -10.25
C PHE A 23 5.75 -0.87 -10.40
N LEU A 24 5.49 -1.53 -9.27
CA LEU A 24 5.29 -2.97 -9.22
C LEU A 24 3.86 -3.43 -9.52
N LEU A 25 2.91 -2.51 -9.75
CA LEU A 25 1.50 -2.83 -9.99
C LEU A 25 1.31 -3.86 -11.12
N LYS A 26 2.11 -3.76 -12.19
CA LYS A 26 2.10 -4.71 -13.32
C LYS A 26 2.57 -6.13 -12.98
N TYR A 27 3.25 -6.30 -11.85
CA TYR A 27 3.72 -7.59 -11.34
C TYR A 27 2.86 -8.12 -10.19
N MET A 28 1.79 -7.40 -9.81
CA MET A 28 0.83 -7.85 -8.81
C MET A 28 -0.32 -8.59 -9.48
N ASP A 29 -0.74 -9.71 -8.92
CA ASP A 29 -1.96 -10.41 -9.32
C ASP A 29 -3.16 -9.75 -8.63
N VAL A 30 -3.59 -8.61 -9.16
CA VAL A 30 -4.67 -7.78 -8.58
C VAL A 30 -5.96 -8.59 -8.41
N GLU A 31 -6.24 -9.58 -9.25
CA GLU A 31 -7.44 -10.40 -9.14
C GLU A 31 -7.42 -11.29 -7.88
N LYS A 32 -6.24 -11.76 -7.48
CA LYS A 32 -6.04 -12.60 -6.28
C LYS A 32 -5.72 -11.81 -5.01
N VAL A 33 -5.67 -10.49 -5.07
CA VAL A 33 -5.55 -9.66 -3.87
C VAL A 33 -6.77 -9.87 -2.99
N THR A 34 -6.51 -10.14 -1.72
CA THR A 34 -7.52 -10.40 -0.70
C THR A 34 -7.28 -9.49 0.50
N ALA A 35 -8.35 -9.19 1.23
CA ALA A 35 -8.25 -8.46 2.48
C ALA A 35 -9.12 -9.10 3.56
N LEU A 36 -8.63 -9.02 4.80
CA LEU A 36 -9.38 -9.40 6.00
C LEU A 36 -9.81 -8.13 6.73
N ASN A 37 -11.06 -8.11 7.20
CA ASN A 37 -11.74 -6.96 7.79
C ASN A 37 -11.97 -5.77 6.82
N GLU A 38 -12.11 -6.01 5.50
CA GLU A 38 -12.57 -4.97 4.57
C GLU A 38 -14.10 -4.81 4.63
N LYS A 39 -14.57 -3.56 4.74
CA LYS A 39 -16.01 -3.22 4.80
C LYS A 39 -16.76 -3.55 3.53
N VAL A 40 -16.12 -3.31 2.38
CA VAL A 40 -16.68 -3.61 1.07
C VAL A 40 -15.79 -4.67 0.41
N PRO A 41 -16.31 -5.87 0.13
CA PRO A 41 -15.52 -6.94 -0.51
C PRO A 41 -14.89 -6.49 -1.83
N GLY A 42 -13.58 -6.69 -1.96
CA GLY A 42 -12.79 -6.29 -3.12
C GLY A 42 -12.48 -4.79 -3.20
N SER A 43 -12.69 -4.02 -2.13
CA SER A 43 -12.26 -2.61 -2.08
C SER A 43 -10.74 -2.49 -2.00
N CYS A 44 -10.07 -3.46 -1.36
CA CYS A 44 -8.60 -3.57 -1.33
C CYS A 44 -7.95 -3.61 -2.72
N ARG A 45 -8.65 -4.14 -3.73
CA ARG A 45 -8.18 -4.17 -5.12
C ARG A 45 -8.21 -2.79 -5.77
N LYS A 46 -9.18 -1.96 -5.39
CA LYS A 46 -9.39 -0.63 -5.98
C LYS A 46 -8.41 0.43 -5.46
N ILE A 47 -7.76 0.17 -4.33
CA ILE A 47 -6.71 1.05 -3.79
C ILE A 47 -5.35 0.83 -4.46
N LEU A 48 -5.15 -0.30 -5.15
CA LEU A 48 -3.95 -0.56 -5.95
C LEU A 48 -4.05 0.17 -7.29
N LYS A 49 -3.45 1.36 -7.35
CA LYS A 49 -3.61 2.30 -8.47
C LYS A 49 -2.28 2.59 -9.12
N ILE A 50 -2.34 3.00 -10.40
CA ILE A 50 -1.19 3.62 -11.06
C ILE A 50 -0.90 4.98 -10.42
N TYR A 51 0.36 5.42 -10.49
CA TYR A 51 0.80 6.65 -9.85
C TYR A 51 0.01 7.89 -10.29
N ASP A 52 -0.39 7.97 -11.56
CA ASP A 52 -1.22 9.06 -12.09
C ASP A 52 -2.64 9.08 -11.51
N GLU A 53 -3.20 7.92 -11.17
CA GLU A 53 -4.55 7.79 -10.60
C GLU A 53 -4.56 7.69 -9.07
N ARG A 54 -3.41 7.87 -8.42
CA ARG A 54 -3.24 7.66 -6.97
C ARG A 54 -4.23 8.46 -6.11
N LEU A 55 -4.64 9.64 -6.59
CA LEU A 55 -5.58 10.53 -5.90
C LEU A 55 -7.06 10.19 -6.16
N SER A 56 -7.37 9.19 -6.98
CA SER A 56 -8.76 8.79 -7.25
C SER A 56 -9.51 8.45 -5.94
N PRO A 57 -10.84 8.64 -5.89
CA PRO A 57 -11.62 8.54 -4.65
C PRO A 57 -11.80 7.10 -4.14
N ALA A 58 -11.27 6.09 -4.82
CA ALA A 58 -11.39 4.70 -4.36
C ALA A 58 -10.57 4.47 -3.08
N CYS A 59 -11.23 4.08 -2.01
CA CYS A 59 -10.63 3.76 -0.71
C CYS A 59 -10.94 2.31 -0.30
N CYS A 60 -10.21 1.83 0.70
CA CYS A 60 -10.47 0.58 1.39
C CYS A 60 -10.66 0.92 2.87
N GLU A 61 -11.85 0.67 3.38
CA GLU A 61 -12.22 0.92 4.78
C GLU A 61 -12.30 -0.40 5.53
N SER A 62 -11.95 -0.38 6.82
CA SER A 62 -12.21 -1.51 7.69
C SER A 62 -13.67 -1.53 8.17
N ASP A 63 -14.22 -2.72 8.42
CA ASP A 63 -15.65 -2.89 8.74
C ASP A 63 -15.96 -2.65 10.22
N ALA A 64 -15.29 -3.39 11.09
CA ALA A 64 -15.56 -3.40 12.53
C ALA A 64 -14.44 -2.71 13.33
N ASP A 65 -13.22 -3.23 13.19
CA ASP A 65 -12.06 -2.77 13.95
C ASP A 65 -11.11 -1.90 13.10
N HIS A 66 -10.16 -1.23 13.74
CA HIS A 66 -9.15 -0.39 13.08
C HIS A 66 -8.00 -1.20 12.42
N GLU A 67 -8.10 -2.52 12.39
CA GLU A 67 -7.07 -3.40 11.85
C GLU A 67 -7.50 -3.97 10.51
N LEU A 68 -6.62 -3.92 9.51
CA LEU A 68 -6.89 -4.41 8.16
C LEU A 68 -5.66 -5.19 7.69
N ILE A 69 -5.87 -6.40 7.17
CA ILE A 69 -4.81 -7.20 6.55
C ILE A 69 -5.08 -7.24 5.06
N ILE A 70 -4.07 -6.92 4.25
CA ILE A 70 -4.15 -7.00 2.78
C ILE A 70 -3.05 -7.95 2.31
N ASN A 71 -3.46 -9.01 1.61
CA ASN A 71 -2.54 -9.94 0.98
C ASN A 71 -2.39 -9.61 -0.51
N ILE A 72 -1.15 -9.34 -0.93
CA ILE A 72 -0.82 -8.92 -2.30
C ILE A 72 0.09 -9.99 -2.94
N PRO A 73 -0.48 -10.92 -3.73
CA PRO A 73 0.31 -11.89 -4.47
C PRO A 73 1.03 -11.22 -5.65
N PHE A 74 2.31 -11.54 -5.82
CA PHE A 74 3.11 -11.11 -6.98
C PHE A 74 3.21 -12.27 -7.99
N THR A 75 3.10 -11.96 -9.28
CA THR A 75 3.23 -12.93 -10.38
C THR A 75 4.67 -13.26 -10.72
N SER A 76 5.63 -12.49 -10.20
CA SER A 76 7.05 -12.66 -10.47
C SER A 76 7.89 -12.20 -9.27
N PRO A 77 9.06 -12.81 -9.02
CA PRO A 77 9.96 -12.36 -7.96
C PRO A 77 10.34 -10.89 -8.17
N CYS A 78 10.00 -10.05 -7.20
CA CYS A 78 10.22 -8.60 -7.25
C CYS A 78 10.88 -8.14 -5.95
N LYS A 79 11.77 -7.15 -6.04
CA LYS A 79 12.32 -6.47 -4.85
C LYS A 79 11.53 -5.21 -4.59
N ILE A 80 10.88 -5.14 -3.43
CA ILE A 80 10.16 -3.94 -3.00
C ILE A 80 11.15 -3.04 -2.26
N VAL A 81 11.39 -1.85 -2.80
CA VAL A 81 12.38 -0.88 -2.26
C VAL A 81 11.69 0.21 -1.44
N SER A 82 10.50 0.63 -1.86
CA SER A 82 9.70 1.61 -1.14
C SER A 82 8.21 1.34 -1.35
N LEU A 83 7.41 1.90 -0.47
CA LEU A 83 5.95 1.94 -0.60
C LEU A 83 5.45 3.38 -0.48
N PHE A 84 4.31 3.63 -1.11
CA PHE A 84 3.55 4.87 -1.00
C PHE A 84 2.19 4.50 -0.46
N LEU A 85 1.75 5.21 0.57
CA LEU A 85 0.44 5.03 1.13
C LEU A 85 -0.23 6.39 1.27
N ILE A 86 -1.42 6.51 0.70
CA ILE A 86 -2.24 7.71 0.76
C ILE A 86 -3.33 7.45 1.79
N GLY A 87 -3.48 8.38 2.72
CA GLY A 87 -4.47 8.31 3.79
C GLY A 87 -4.45 9.59 4.60
N GLY A 88 -5.58 9.93 5.19
CA GLY A 88 -5.70 11.16 6.01
C GLY A 88 -7.00 11.91 5.80
N GLU A 89 -7.74 11.63 4.72
CA GLU A 89 -9.07 12.22 4.54
C GLU A 89 -9.93 11.89 5.77
N GLU A 90 -10.49 12.92 6.40
CA GLU A 90 -11.30 12.84 7.63
C GLU A 90 -10.60 12.16 8.84
N GLY A 91 -9.27 12.11 8.86
CA GLY A 91 -8.49 11.52 9.96
C GLY A 91 -8.47 9.98 9.96
N SER A 92 -9.00 9.32 8.92
CA SER A 92 -9.03 7.87 8.79
C SER A 92 -7.77 7.33 8.10
N HIS A 93 -6.58 7.62 8.65
CA HIS A 93 -5.32 7.06 8.17
C HIS A 93 -4.83 5.92 9.07
N PRO A 94 -4.24 4.86 8.49
CA PRO A 94 -3.53 3.88 9.30
C PRO A 94 -2.28 4.55 9.88
N LYS A 95 -2.11 4.50 11.20
CA LYS A 95 -0.95 5.07 11.89
C LYS A 95 0.32 4.22 11.74
N LYS A 96 0.13 2.91 11.54
CA LYS A 96 1.20 1.93 11.50
C LYS A 96 0.91 0.89 10.43
N ILE A 97 1.96 0.43 9.77
CA ILE A 97 1.91 -0.74 8.90
C ILE A 97 2.98 -1.73 9.33
N LYS A 98 2.61 -3.01 9.30
CA LYS A 98 3.53 -4.15 9.50
C LYS A 98 3.59 -4.93 8.19
N ILE A 99 4.80 -5.21 7.75
CA ILE A 99 5.04 -5.89 6.48
C ILE A 99 5.51 -7.30 6.76
N TYR A 100 4.84 -8.24 6.14
CA TYR A 100 5.16 -9.66 6.14
C TYR A 100 5.36 -10.09 4.69
N SER A 101 6.27 -11.03 4.45
CA SER A 101 6.58 -11.49 3.11
C SER A 101 6.58 -13.00 3.00
N ASN A 102 6.35 -13.51 1.78
CA ASN A 102 6.39 -14.93 1.44
C ASN A 102 5.41 -15.80 2.26
N ARG A 103 4.25 -15.24 2.61
CA ARG A 103 3.18 -15.92 3.37
C ARG A 103 1.82 -15.46 2.84
N GLU A 104 0.91 -16.40 2.74
CA GLU A 104 -0.49 -16.18 2.34
C GLU A 104 -1.48 -16.59 3.44
N ASP A 105 -0.97 -17.23 4.49
CA ASP A 105 -1.70 -17.81 5.61
C ASP A 105 -1.74 -16.88 6.83
N ILE A 106 -1.55 -15.58 6.65
CA ILE A 106 -1.58 -14.60 7.74
C ILE A 106 -3.02 -14.17 8.03
N ASP A 107 -3.41 -14.29 9.29
CA ASP A 107 -4.68 -13.83 9.83
C ASP A 107 -4.46 -13.13 11.19
N PHE A 108 -5.53 -12.57 11.77
CA PHE A 108 -5.45 -11.86 13.05
C PHE A 108 -5.10 -12.75 14.24
N GLU A 109 -5.28 -14.07 14.14
CA GLU A 109 -4.96 -15.02 15.22
C GLU A 109 -3.47 -15.35 15.24
N ASN A 110 -2.84 -15.45 14.06
CA ASN A 110 -1.48 -15.95 13.90
C ASN A 110 -0.44 -14.87 13.52
N ILE A 111 -0.85 -13.64 13.19
CA ILE A 111 0.04 -12.55 12.77
C ILE A 111 1.15 -12.22 13.80
N HIS A 112 0.89 -12.52 15.07
CA HIS A 112 1.83 -12.32 16.17
C HIS A 112 2.90 -13.41 16.30
N ASP A 113 2.67 -14.58 15.71
CA ASP A 113 3.63 -15.69 15.71
C ASP A 113 4.73 -15.52 14.66
N PHE A 114 4.50 -14.64 13.68
CA PHE A 114 5.42 -14.40 12.59
C PHE A 114 6.32 -13.19 12.82
N LYS A 115 7.56 -13.33 12.35
CA LYS A 115 8.52 -12.24 12.35
C LYS A 115 8.11 -11.20 11.31
N CYS A 116 7.67 -10.04 11.80
CA CYS A 116 7.49 -8.84 10.98
C CYS A 116 8.81 -8.46 10.31
N VAL A 117 8.81 -8.29 8.99
CA VAL A 117 9.97 -7.87 8.21
C VAL A 117 10.33 -6.44 8.55
N GLN A 118 9.32 -5.58 8.60
CA GLN A 118 9.46 -4.17 8.93
C GLN A 118 8.14 -3.59 9.45
N GLU A 119 8.24 -2.80 10.50
CA GLU A 119 7.17 -1.93 10.98
C GLU A 119 7.52 -0.48 10.59
N LEU A 120 6.52 0.27 10.15
CA LEU A 120 6.64 1.67 9.78
C LEU A 120 5.53 2.48 10.46
N ASP A 121 5.90 3.62 11.02
CA ASP A 121 4.96 4.66 11.41
C ASP A 121 4.63 5.50 10.16
N LEU A 122 3.34 5.68 9.93
CA LEU A 122 2.81 6.37 8.77
C LEU A 122 2.38 7.78 9.18
N ALA A 123 2.74 8.75 8.35
CA ALA A 123 2.25 10.11 8.40
C ALA A 123 1.01 10.27 7.53
N GLU A 124 0.17 11.24 7.88
CA GLU A 124 -0.92 11.69 7.02
C GLU A 124 -0.36 12.21 5.70
N ASP A 125 -0.87 11.67 4.60
CA ASP A 125 -0.44 12.03 3.26
C ASP A 125 -1.66 12.05 2.33
N TYR A 126 -2.08 13.27 2.00
CA TYR A 126 -3.22 13.56 1.14
C TYR A 126 -2.85 13.51 -0.36
N HIS A 127 -1.55 13.50 -0.69
CA HIS A 127 -1.06 13.66 -2.06
C HIS A 127 -0.21 12.49 -2.57
N GLY A 128 0.11 11.52 -1.71
CA GLY A 128 0.99 10.39 -2.05
C GLY A 128 2.42 10.82 -2.30
N SER A 129 2.86 11.85 -1.59
CA SER A 129 4.19 12.45 -1.72
C SER A 129 5.20 11.85 -0.73
N VAL A 130 4.73 11.13 0.28
CA VAL A 130 5.58 10.47 1.28
C VAL A 130 5.99 9.09 0.79
N GLU A 131 7.28 8.96 0.55
CA GLU A 131 7.92 7.68 0.26
C GLU A 131 8.36 7.02 1.56
N TYR A 132 7.91 5.79 1.79
CA TYR A 132 8.36 4.97 2.90
C TYR A 132 9.40 3.95 2.41
N PRO A 133 10.70 4.17 2.69
CA PRO A 133 11.74 3.26 2.27
C PRO A 133 11.63 1.95 3.06
N LEU A 134 11.64 0.85 2.31
CA LEU A 134 11.68 -0.49 2.88
C LEU A 134 13.13 -0.96 2.96
N LYS A 135 13.43 -1.69 4.03
CA LYS A 135 14.65 -2.48 4.12
C LYS A 135 14.53 -3.51 3.02
N VAL A 136 15.37 -3.35 1.99
CA VAL A 136 15.50 -4.27 0.86
C VAL A 136 15.97 -5.62 1.40
N THR A 137 15.02 -6.37 1.93
CA THR A 137 15.20 -7.78 2.23
C THR A 137 14.92 -8.45 0.91
N SER A 138 15.96 -9.02 0.33
CA SER A 138 15.88 -9.90 -0.81
C SER A 138 14.66 -10.82 -0.71
N LEU A 139 13.56 -10.48 -1.40
CA LEU A 139 12.41 -11.34 -1.62
C LEU A 139 12.80 -12.33 -2.73
N PHE A 140 13.81 -13.16 -2.47
CA PHE A 140 14.18 -14.24 -3.36
C PHE A 140 13.45 -15.50 -2.89
N ASN A 141 12.75 -16.13 -3.81
CA ASN A 141 12.39 -17.53 -3.75
C ASN A 141 13.32 -18.29 -4.69
#